data_AF-A0A2N5KA10-F1
#
_entry.id   AF-A0A2N5KA10-F1
#
_cell.length_a   1.000
_cell.length_b   1.000
_cell.length_c   1.000
_cell.angle_alpha   90.00
_cell.angle_beta   90.00
_cell.angle_gamma   90.00
#
_symmetry.space_group_name_H-M   'P 1'
#
loop_
_entity.id
_entity.type
_entity.pdbx_description
1 polymer ?
#
loop_
_entity_poly.entity_id
_entity_poly.type
_entity_poly.pdbx_seq_one_letter_code
_entity_poly.pdbx_strand_id
1 'polypeptide(L)'
;MQVRGLLALSALAVALALAGCSRADPSIIADSTGGQDTPAGDAGPATVDVAAVTNGLQFQQTALTGPADTPIAVNFNNPAALEHNWVLVQPGQEQAVADAAKGTGGNPAGLNGVIAGGAPIANGSETVQVPPTAAGQYPYLCTVPGHYEAGMKGTMTLGATAEGGTGEPADAAPQTAVEEASAAAAAEGDAAGLTAAADPSGALKFQQTTLQAQAGTGFTVNFANSAPLQHNWVLVQPDQAEAVATAAQAKGGDPSGIPGVIAGGKPISNSSETVEVPALEPGTYPYICTVPGHFQAGMVGELTVAP
;
A
#
# COMPACT_ATOMS: atom_id res chain seq x y z
N MET A 1 64.14 -10.93 36.93
CA MET A 1 64.05 -11.41 38.33
C MET A 1 62.57 -11.66 38.60
N GLN A 2 61.96 -12.82 38.31
CA GLN A 2 62.19 -14.16 38.85
C GLN A 2 62.54 -14.14 40.34
N VAL A 3 61.62 -14.56 41.22
CA VAL A 3 61.81 -15.65 42.19
C VAL A 3 60.45 -16.27 42.53
N ARG A 4 60.40 -17.61 42.46
CA ARG A 4 59.36 -18.55 42.90
C ARG A 4 59.61 -18.97 44.36
N GLY A 5 58.60 -19.45 45.06
CA GLY A 5 58.73 -20.33 46.24
C GLY A 5 57.34 -20.78 46.70
N LEU A 6 56.79 -21.94 46.31
CA LEU A 6 57.05 -23.35 46.67
C LEU A 6 56.78 -23.76 48.13
N LEU A 7 55.73 -24.59 48.26
CA LEU A 7 55.53 -25.80 49.09
C LEU A 7 55.58 -25.75 50.63
N ALA A 8 54.48 -26.23 51.23
CA ALA A 8 54.53 -27.33 52.21
C ALA A 8 53.24 -28.18 52.18
N LEU A 9 53.44 -29.49 52.01
CA LEU A 9 52.49 -30.60 52.13
C LEU A 9 52.05 -30.82 53.59
N SER A 10 50.85 -31.35 53.81
CA SER A 10 50.57 -32.47 54.75
C SER A 10 49.18 -33.09 54.49
N ALA A 11 49.16 -34.42 54.36
CA ALA A 11 48.02 -35.33 54.16
C ALA A 11 47.18 -35.49 55.46
N LEU A 12 46.08 -36.24 55.63
CA LEU A 12 45.50 -37.44 55.00
C LEU A 12 44.09 -37.67 55.62
N ALA A 13 43.21 -38.41 54.92
CA ALA A 13 42.25 -39.43 55.44
C ALA A 13 40.77 -39.27 55.03
N VAL A 14 40.46 -39.89 53.87
CA VAL A 14 39.38 -40.85 53.52
C VAL A 14 38.20 -41.02 54.49
N ALA A 15 36.97 -40.87 53.95
CA ALA A 15 35.87 -41.82 54.13
C ALA A 15 34.85 -41.70 52.98
N LEU A 16 34.45 -42.87 52.48
CA LEU A 16 33.68 -43.15 51.27
C LEU A 16 32.21 -43.42 51.63
N ALA A 17 31.25 -42.85 50.90
CA ALA A 17 29.89 -43.38 50.84
C ALA A 17 29.23 -43.02 49.49
N LEU A 18 28.95 -44.06 48.70
CA LEU A 18 28.19 -44.02 47.45
C LEU A 18 26.69 -43.93 47.77
N ALA A 19 25.97 -43.01 47.12
CA ALA A 19 24.51 -43.00 47.06
C ALA A 19 24.05 -43.13 45.61
N GLY A 20 23.21 -44.14 45.38
CA GLY A 20 22.69 -44.55 44.07
C GLY A 20 21.54 -43.70 43.54
N CYS A 21 21.26 -43.93 42.27
CA CYS A 21 20.31 -43.20 41.43
C CYS A 21 18.82 -43.52 41.67
N SER A 22 18.00 -42.53 41.31
CA SER A 22 16.70 -42.63 40.61
C SER A 22 15.52 -43.33 41.26
N ARG A 23 14.45 -42.56 41.51
CA ARG A 23 13.20 -42.59 40.69
C ARG A 23 12.20 -41.53 41.16
N ALA A 24 11.26 -41.26 40.25
CA ALA A 24 10.49 -40.05 40.10
C ALA A 24 9.10 -40.06 40.80
N ASP A 25 8.59 -38.82 40.98
CA ASP A 25 7.19 -38.36 40.99
C ASP A 25 6.24 -38.83 42.11
N PRO A 26 5.13 -38.10 42.45
CA PRO A 26 4.48 -37.00 41.71
C PRO A 26 3.91 -35.83 42.57
N SER A 27 3.32 -34.85 41.88
CA SER A 27 2.02 -34.22 42.21
C SER A 27 1.91 -32.95 43.11
N ILE A 28 1.47 -31.86 42.42
CA ILE A 28 0.45 -30.82 42.74
C ILE A 28 0.81 -29.48 43.44
N ILE A 29 0.56 -28.40 42.67
CA ILE A 29 0.03 -27.01 42.92
C ILE A 29 0.79 -25.91 43.68
N ALA A 30 1.10 -24.87 42.88
CA ALA A 30 0.72 -23.46 43.00
C ALA A 30 1.67 -22.41 43.61
N ASP A 31 2.04 -21.48 42.71
CA ASP A 31 2.10 -20.01 42.85
C ASP A 31 3.15 -19.37 43.78
N SER A 32 4.16 -18.71 43.20
CA SER A 32 4.12 -17.26 42.93
C SER A 32 5.52 -16.72 42.55
N THR A 33 5.53 -15.88 41.52
CA THR A 33 6.45 -14.75 41.25
C THR A 33 7.96 -14.95 41.29
N GLY A 34 8.57 -14.94 40.10
CA GLY A 34 10.00 -14.70 39.91
C GLY A 34 10.28 -14.31 38.47
N GLY A 35 10.14 -13.02 38.15
CA GLY A 35 10.52 -12.47 36.86
C GLY A 35 11.99 -12.72 36.60
N GLN A 36 12.29 -13.33 35.45
CA GLN A 36 13.63 -13.34 34.88
C GLN A 36 13.60 -12.45 33.66
N ASP A 37 14.28 -11.31 33.79
CA ASP A 37 14.74 -10.49 32.67
C ASP A 37 15.55 -11.37 31.73
N THR A 38 14.93 -11.75 30.61
CA THR A 38 15.64 -12.28 29.45
C THR A 38 16.31 -11.11 28.73
N PRO A 39 17.61 -11.19 28.39
CA PRO A 39 18.26 -10.17 27.59
C PRO A 39 17.55 -10.07 26.24
N ALA A 40 17.21 -8.84 25.83
CA ALA A 40 16.69 -8.56 24.50
C ALA A 40 17.67 -9.12 23.46
N GLY A 41 17.27 -10.19 22.79
CA GLY A 41 17.98 -10.71 21.64
C GLY A 41 18.00 -9.65 20.56
N ASP A 42 19.17 -9.48 19.94
CA ASP A 42 19.37 -8.71 18.71
C ASP A 42 18.50 -9.33 17.61
N ALA A 43 17.24 -8.92 17.56
CA ALA A 43 16.37 -9.19 16.44
C ALA A 43 16.93 -8.36 15.28
N GLY A 44 17.36 -9.05 14.21
CA GLY A 44 17.78 -8.38 12.99
C GLY A 44 16.72 -7.40 12.48
N PRO A 45 17.09 -6.51 11.53
CA PRO A 45 16.15 -5.51 11.02
C PRO A 45 14.85 -6.16 10.56
N ALA A 46 13.72 -5.53 10.86
CA ALA A 46 12.44 -5.98 10.35
C ALA A 46 12.48 -5.96 8.82
N THR A 47 11.89 -6.97 8.19
CA THR A 47 11.88 -7.09 6.73
C THR A 47 10.51 -6.74 6.18
N VAL A 48 10.47 -5.95 5.10
CA VAL A 48 9.26 -5.58 4.39
C VAL A 48 9.47 -5.81 2.89
N ASP A 49 8.56 -6.53 2.24
CA ASP A 49 8.66 -6.81 0.81
C ASP A 49 7.74 -5.86 0.01
N VAL A 50 8.24 -5.38 -1.12
CA VAL A 50 7.49 -4.54 -2.07
C VAL A 50 7.94 -4.85 -3.49
N ALA A 51 7.03 -4.80 -4.46
CA ALA A 51 7.37 -5.08 -5.84
C ALA A 51 6.74 -4.07 -6.81
N ALA A 52 7.34 -3.88 -7.97
CA ALA A 52 6.69 -3.23 -9.11
C ALA A 52 5.75 -4.22 -9.83
N VAL A 53 4.70 -3.71 -10.46
CA VAL A 53 3.88 -4.52 -11.38
C VAL A 53 4.65 -4.76 -12.68
N THR A 54 4.49 -5.93 -13.31
CA THR A 54 5.26 -6.29 -14.51
C THR A 54 4.97 -5.41 -15.72
N ASN A 55 3.74 -4.89 -15.84
CA ASN A 55 3.28 -4.11 -17.00
C ASN A 55 2.52 -2.85 -16.56
N GLY A 56 3.18 -1.95 -15.82
CA GLY A 56 2.55 -0.72 -15.35
C GLY A 56 3.46 0.13 -14.46
N LEU A 57 3.01 1.35 -14.16
CA LEU A 57 3.71 2.32 -13.33
C LEU A 57 3.17 2.29 -11.90
N GLN A 58 3.18 1.12 -11.27
CA GLN A 58 2.61 0.91 -9.94
C GLN A 58 3.52 0.01 -9.10
N PHE A 59 3.52 0.26 -7.79
CA PHE A 59 3.90 -0.77 -6.84
C PHE A 59 2.73 -1.74 -6.64
N GLN A 60 3.01 -3.03 -6.50
CA GLN A 60 2.03 -4.04 -6.13
C GLN A 60 1.48 -3.76 -4.73
N GLN A 61 2.34 -3.35 -3.81
CA GLN A 61 1.97 -2.91 -2.47
C GLN A 61 2.00 -1.38 -2.47
N THR A 62 0.87 -0.75 -2.16
CA THR A 62 0.73 0.72 -2.01
C THR A 62 0.59 1.15 -0.55
N ALA A 63 0.50 0.18 0.37
CA ALA A 63 0.54 0.38 1.82
C ALA A 63 1.50 -0.64 2.44
N LEU A 64 2.44 -0.14 3.25
CA LEU A 64 3.41 -0.94 4.00
C LEU A 64 3.32 -0.58 5.48
N THR A 65 3.67 -1.51 6.35
CA THR A 65 3.75 -1.28 7.80
C THR A 65 5.08 -1.79 8.33
N GLY A 66 5.67 -1.06 9.29
CA GLY A 66 6.90 -1.46 9.94
C GLY A 66 6.99 -0.97 11.39
N PRO A 67 7.92 -1.52 12.18
CA PRO A 67 8.21 -0.99 13.51
C PRO A 67 8.81 0.42 13.42
N ALA A 68 8.45 1.29 14.37
CA ALA A 68 9.12 2.56 14.54
C ALA A 68 10.46 2.39 15.27
N ASP A 69 11.36 3.35 15.08
CA ASP A 69 12.61 3.50 15.84
C ASP A 69 13.58 2.31 15.76
N THR A 70 13.40 1.43 14.77
CA THR A 70 14.29 0.31 14.46
C THR A 70 14.65 0.30 12.97
N PRO A 71 15.82 -0.18 12.57
CA PRO A 71 16.15 -0.33 11.15
C PRO A 71 15.23 -1.33 10.46
N ILE A 72 14.89 -1.06 9.20
CA ILE A 72 14.02 -1.93 8.38
C ILE A 72 14.75 -2.23 7.07
N ALA A 73 14.78 -3.51 6.68
CA ALA A 73 15.21 -3.95 5.36
C ALA A 73 14.00 -4.02 4.43
N VAL A 74 13.95 -3.16 3.41
CA VAL A 74 12.90 -3.18 2.39
C VAL A 74 13.42 -3.92 1.17
N ASN A 75 12.87 -5.09 0.88
CA ASN A 75 13.21 -5.84 -0.32
C ASN A 75 12.32 -5.39 -1.47
N PHE A 76 12.91 -4.66 -2.40
CA PHE A 76 12.24 -4.22 -3.61
C PHE A 76 12.50 -5.20 -4.75
N ASN A 77 11.44 -5.70 -5.38
CA ASN A 77 11.53 -6.54 -6.57
C ASN A 77 10.91 -5.84 -7.80
N ASN A 78 11.71 -5.65 -8.85
CA ASN A 78 11.23 -5.22 -10.15
C ASN A 78 11.31 -6.35 -11.19
N PRO A 79 10.19 -7.05 -11.47
CA PRO A 79 10.15 -8.06 -12.53
C PRO A 79 10.03 -7.47 -13.93
N ALA A 80 9.81 -6.15 -14.06
CA ALA A 80 9.59 -5.49 -15.34
C ALA A 80 10.92 -5.13 -16.03
N ALA A 81 10.85 -5.03 -17.36
CA ALA A 81 11.95 -4.48 -18.17
C ALA A 81 12.05 -2.96 -18.07
N LEU A 82 10.96 -2.28 -17.69
CA LEU A 82 10.97 -0.87 -17.36
C LEU A 82 11.64 -0.67 -16.00
N GLU A 83 12.51 0.35 -15.90
CA GLU A 83 13.21 0.63 -14.66
C GLU A 83 12.27 1.17 -13.59
N HIS A 84 12.45 0.69 -12.38
CA HIS A 84 11.77 1.16 -11.19
C HIS A 84 12.75 1.16 -10.03
N ASN A 85 12.47 1.99 -9.03
CA ASN A 85 13.10 1.93 -7.72
C ASN A 85 12.06 2.15 -6.64
N TRP A 86 12.48 1.92 -5.40
CA TRP A 86 11.71 2.25 -4.22
C TRP A 86 12.46 3.30 -3.39
N VAL A 87 11.79 4.41 -3.07
CA VAL A 87 12.38 5.54 -2.35
C VAL A 87 11.41 6.04 -1.29
N LEU A 88 11.80 5.93 -0.01
CA LEU A 88 11.10 6.50 1.14
C LEU A 88 11.51 7.96 1.33
N VAL A 89 10.54 8.85 1.45
CA VAL A 89 10.79 10.28 1.62
C VAL A 89 10.07 10.85 2.83
N GLN A 90 10.51 12.03 3.26
CA GLN A 90 9.84 12.78 4.31
C GLN A 90 8.41 13.19 3.87
N PRO A 91 7.44 13.27 4.79
CA PRO A 91 6.10 13.71 4.45
C PRO A 91 6.08 15.08 3.75
N GLY A 92 5.42 15.17 2.60
CA GLY A 92 5.31 16.40 1.80
C GLY A 92 6.50 16.69 0.89
N GLN A 93 7.50 15.80 0.80
CA GLN A 93 8.67 15.97 -0.07
C GLN A 93 8.58 15.21 -1.40
N GLU A 94 7.50 14.48 -1.67
CA GLU A 94 7.41 13.57 -2.81
C GLU A 94 7.66 14.25 -4.16
N GLN A 95 6.96 15.36 -4.43
CA GLN A 95 7.12 16.11 -5.67
C GLN A 95 8.52 16.73 -5.79
N ALA A 96 9.04 17.29 -4.70
CA ALA A 96 10.37 17.91 -4.68
C ALA A 96 11.48 16.89 -4.96
N VAL A 97 11.38 15.70 -4.37
CA VAL A 97 12.32 14.59 -4.61
C VAL A 97 12.19 14.06 -6.03
N ALA A 98 10.96 13.83 -6.52
CA ALA A 98 10.72 13.38 -7.89
C ALA A 98 11.30 14.36 -8.93
N ASP A 99 11.10 15.66 -8.73
CA ASP A 99 11.65 16.69 -9.61
C ASP A 99 13.18 16.75 -9.56
N ALA A 100 13.77 16.67 -8.37
CA ALA A 100 15.22 16.69 -8.22
C ALA A 100 15.90 15.45 -8.84
N ALA A 101 15.26 14.28 -8.72
CA ALA A 101 15.77 13.02 -9.26
C ALA A 101 15.79 12.97 -10.80
N LYS A 102 15.04 13.84 -11.48
CA LYS A 102 15.11 13.97 -12.96
C LYS A 102 16.53 14.27 -13.44
N GLY A 103 17.29 15.06 -12.69
CA GLY A 103 18.68 15.41 -13.01
C GLY A 103 19.68 14.25 -12.90
N THR A 104 19.28 13.15 -12.25
CA THR A 104 20.12 11.97 -11.99
C THR A 104 19.54 10.70 -12.60
N GLY A 105 18.60 10.81 -13.55
CA GLY A 105 17.94 9.67 -14.16
C GLY A 105 17.09 8.85 -13.19
N GLY A 106 16.65 9.46 -12.09
CA GLY A 106 15.87 8.81 -11.04
C GLY A 106 16.68 8.30 -9.85
N ASN A 107 18.01 8.47 -9.81
CA ASN A 107 18.80 8.07 -8.65
C ASN A 107 18.58 9.04 -7.46
N PRO A 108 18.07 8.57 -6.30
CA PRO A 108 17.74 9.43 -5.15
C PRO A 108 18.94 9.79 -4.27
N ALA A 109 20.14 9.26 -4.53
CA ALA A 109 21.30 9.43 -3.66
C ALA A 109 21.67 10.91 -3.46
N GLY A 110 21.70 11.33 -2.19
CA GLY A 110 22.10 12.69 -1.80
C GLY A 110 21.03 13.77 -2.01
N LEU A 111 19.81 13.41 -2.42
CA LEU A 111 18.71 14.37 -2.55
C LEU A 111 18.13 14.73 -1.17
N ASN A 112 17.79 16.00 -0.99
CA ASN A 112 17.09 16.45 0.21
C ASN A 112 15.68 15.84 0.25
N GLY A 113 15.22 15.47 1.45
CA GLY A 113 13.90 14.87 1.65
C GLY A 113 13.86 13.35 1.49
N VAL A 114 14.92 12.72 0.98
CA VAL A 114 15.05 11.25 0.94
C VAL A 114 15.45 10.71 2.31
N ILE A 115 14.72 9.73 2.82
CA ILE A 115 15.06 8.99 4.04
C ILE A 115 15.93 7.79 3.69
N ALA A 116 15.49 7.00 2.70
CA ALA A 116 16.21 5.84 2.16
C ALA A 116 15.70 5.55 0.74
N GLY A 117 16.54 5.01 -0.14
CA GLY A 117 16.10 4.63 -1.48
C GLY A 117 17.20 4.00 -2.32
N GLY A 118 16.78 3.23 -3.32
CA GLY A 118 17.65 2.57 -4.29
C GLY A 118 17.77 3.32 -5.61
N ALA A 119 18.79 2.97 -6.40
CA ALA A 119 18.88 3.43 -7.78
C ALA A 119 17.87 2.67 -8.66
N PRO A 120 17.41 3.22 -9.79
CA PRO A 120 16.57 2.48 -10.74
C PRO A 120 17.18 1.14 -11.15
N ILE A 121 16.37 0.08 -11.11
CA ILE A 121 16.72 -1.28 -11.53
C ILE A 121 15.67 -1.81 -12.50
N ALA A 122 16.06 -2.74 -13.38
CA ALA A 122 15.15 -3.50 -14.25
C ALA A 122 15.46 -5.00 -14.16
N ASN A 123 14.43 -5.85 -14.27
CA ASN A 123 14.54 -7.31 -14.17
C ASN A 123 15.40 -7.81 -12.99
N GLY A 124 15.17 -7.28 -11.80
CA GLY A 124 16.01 -7.55 -10.63
C GLY A 124 15.39 -7.15 -9.32
N SER A 125 16.13 -7.38 -8.24
CA SER A 125 15.72 -7.03 -6.89
C SER A 125 16.86 -6.34 -6.16
N GLU A 126 16.53 -5.48 -5.20
CA GLU A 126 17.47 -4.84 -4.29
C GLU A 126 16.91 -4.79 -2.87
N THR A 127 17.79 -4.63 -1.88
CA THR A 127 17.38 -4.38 -0.49
C THR A 127 17.78 -2.97 -0.10
N VAL A 128 16.79 -2.14 0.19
CA VAL A 128 16.97 -0.77 0.69
C VAL A 128 16.94 -0.79 2.22
N GLN A 129 17.98 -0.22 2.84
CA GLN A 129 18.06 -0.12 4.30
C GLN A 129 17.45 1.19 4.78
N VAL A 130 16.29 1.11 5.44
CA VAL A 130 15.65 2.23 6.10
C VAL A 130 16.25 2.37 7.51
N PRO A 131 16.79 3.55 7.88
CA PRO A 131 17.32 3.76 9.22
C PRO A 131 16.20 3.75 10.27
N PRO A 132 16.53 3.64 11.57
CA PRO A 132 15.57 3.91 12.64
C PRO A 132 14.81 5.21 12.38
N THR A 133 13.50 5.10 12.17
CA THR A 133 12.65 6.21 11.76
C THR A 133 11.47 6.29 12.72
N ALA A 134 11.17 7.50 13.18
CA ALA A 134 10.12 7.75 14.17
C ALA A 134 8.75 7.28 13.66
N ALA A 135 7.86 6.91 14.58
CA ALA A 135 6.48 6.55 14.25
C ALA A 135 5.80 7.64 13.41
N GLY A 136 5.01 7.23 12.42
CA GLY A 136 4.36 8.14 11.47
C GLY A 136 4.02 7.49 10.14
N GLN A 137 3.46 8.28 9.24
CA GLN A 137 3.18 7.86 7.87
C GLN A 137 4.16 8.55 6.92
N TYR A 138 4.87 7.75 6.14
CA TYR A 138 5.92 8.21 5.24
C TYR A 138 5.58 7.77 3.82
N PRO A 139 5.53 8.69 2.85
CA PRO A 139 5.34 8.32 1.46
C PRO A 139 6.59 7.61 0.93
N TYR A 140 6.37 6.61 0.09
CA TYR A 140 7.40 6.09 -0.81
C TYR A 140 6.97 6.24 -2.26
N LEU A 141 7.92 6.42 -3.16
CA LEU A 141 7.68 6.63 -4.58
C LEU A 141 8.74 5.97 -5.46
N CYS A 142 8.41 5.88 -6.75
CA CYS A 142 9.38 5.65 -7.80
C CYS A 142 9.88 7.01 -8.31
N THR A 143 11.19 7.24 -8.30
CA THR A 143 11.80 8.51 -8.74
C THR A 143 12.27 8.48 -10.18
N VAL A 144 12.06 7.39 -10.91
CA VAL A 144 12.27 7.34 -12.36
C VAL A 144 11.41 8.43 -13.02
N PRO A 145 11.97 9.27 -13.92
CA PRO A 145 11.28 10.45 -14.45
C PRO A 145 9.87 10.14 -14.99
N GLY A 146 8.86 10.83 -14.46
CA GLY A 146 7.45 10.67 -14.85
C GLY A 146 6.68 9.58 -14.10
N HIS A 147 7.35 8.67 -13.38
CA HIS A 147 6.67 7.54 -12.73
C HIS A 147 5.90 7.97 -11.48
N TYR A 148 6.47 8.88 -10.68
CA TYR A 148 5.75 9.47 -9.54
C TYR A 148 4.52 10.27 -9.98
N GLU A 149 4.66 11.08 -11.02
CA GLU A 149 3.55 11.87 -11.59
C GLU A 149 2.47 10.97 -12.19
N ALA A 150 2.85 9.81 -12.72
CA ALA A 150 1.93 8.77 -13.17
C ALA A 150 1.31 7.94 -12.02
N GLY A 151 1.61 8.27 -10.76
CA GLY A 151 0.98 7.68 -9.59
C GLY A 151 1.76 6.52 -8.94
N MET A 152 3.02 6.27 -9.34
CA MET A 152 3.84 5.20 -8.76
C MET A 152 4.35 5.57 -7.36
N LYS A 153 3.47 5.46 -6.37
CA LYS A 153 3.70 5.80 -4.96
C LYS A 153 2.88 4.94 -4.02
N GLY A 154 3.25 4.95 -2.75
CA GLY A 154 2.50 4.33 -1.66
C GLY A 154 2.86 4.97 -0.31
N THR A 155 2.35 4.41 0.78
CA THR A 155 2.57 4.91 2.14
C THR A 155 3.11 3.82 3.06
N MET A 156 4.17 4.10 3.79
CA MET A 156 4.72 3.26 4.85
C MET A 156 4.32 3.82 6.22
N THR A 157 3.58 3.05 7.01
CA THR A 157 3.21 3.39 8.39
C THR A 157 4.18 2.76 9.38
N LEU A 158 4.85 3.58 10.17
CA LEU A 158 5.77 3.16 11.21
C LEU A 158 5.13 3.30 12.60
N GLY A 159 5.26 2.27 13.43
CA GLY A 159 4.87 2.32 14.85
C GLY A 159 3.44 1.86 15.17
N ALA A 160 2.72 1.26 14.21
CA ALA A 160 1.56 0.45 14.56
C ALA A 160 2.06 -0.83 15.26
N THR A 161 1.67 -1.04 16.52
CA THR A 161 1.90 -2.33 17.19
C THR A 161 1.27 -3.44 16.37
N ALA A 162 2.08 -4.35 15.87
CA ALA A 162 1.61 -5.61 15.34
C ALA A 162 0.87 -6.37 16.46
N GLU A 163 -0.46 -6.31 16.47
CA GLU A 163 -1.23 -7.41 17.05
C GLU A 163 -1.03 -8.61 16.12
N GLY A 164 -0.52 -9.69 16.69
CA GLY A 164 0.07 -10.81 15.96
C GLY A 164 -0.83 -11.39 14.87
N GLY A 165 -0.41 -11.23 13.62
CA GLY A 165 -0.80 -12.11 12.53
C GLY A 165 0.26 -13.18 12.39
N THR A 166 0.10 -14.30 13.10
CA THR A 166 0.79 -15.54 12.73
C THR A 166 0.34 -15.91 11.32
N GLY A 167 1.28 -15.89 10.37
CA GLY A 167 1.07 -16.52 9.08
C GLY A 167 0.82 -18.01 9.26
N GLU A 168 -0.19 -18.50 8.55
CA GLU A 168 -0.33 -19.90 8.12
C GLU A 168 -1.11 -19.85 6.78
N PRO A 169 -0.69 -20.64 5.77
CA PRO A 169 -1.05 -20.40 4.39
C PRO A 169 -2.46 -20.91 4.09
N ALA A 170 -3.16 -20.19 3.23
CA ALA A 170 -4.31 -20.77 2.55
C ALA A 170 -3.77 -21.72 1.47
N ASP A 171 -3.77 -23.00 1.85
CA ASP A 171 -3.57 -24.19 1.03
C ASP A 171 -4.23 -24.08 -0.36
N ALA A 172 -3.50 -24.57 -1.34
CA ALA A 172 -3.92 -24.65 -2.73
C ALA A 172 -4.59 -26.00 -2.99
N ALA A 173 -5.81 -26.00 -3.55
CA ALA A 173 -6.18 -26.79 -4.72
C ALA A 173 -7.69 -26.71 -5.06
N PRO A 174 -8.12 -26.94 -6.31
CA PRO A 174 -7.38 -26.84 -7.57
C PRO A 174 -7.97 -25.74 -8.47
N GLN A 175 -7.08 -24.96 -9.09
CA GLN A 175 -7.44 -24.17 -10.28
C GLN A 175 -7.71 -25.14 -11.43
N THR A 176 -8.98 -25.34 -11.77
CA THR A 176 -9.32 -25.70 -13.14
C THR A 176 -9.02 -24.49 -14.02
N ALA A 177 -8.01 -24.65 -14.86
CA ALA A 177 -7.73 -23.76 -15.97
C ALA A 177 -9.00 -23.52 -16.79
N VAL A 178 -9.35 -22.26 -17.00
CA VAL A 178 -9.93 -21.82 -18.26
C VAL A 178 -9.14 -20.60 -18.74
N GLU A 179 -8.65 -20.76 -19.95
CA GLU A 179 -7.88 -19.85 -20.77
C GLU A 179 -8.79 -18.74 -21.32
N GLU A 180 -8.22 -17.54 -21.36
CA GLU A 180 -8.49 -16.35 -22.19
C GLU A 180 -9.90 -15.72 -22.37
N ALA A 181 -9.80 -14.39 -22.50
CA ALA A 181 -10.67 -13.41 -23.16
C ALA A 181 -11.92 -12.90 -22.41
N SER A 182 -11.85 -11.63 -22.02
CA SER A 182 -12.94 -10.66 -22.21
C SER A 182 -12.34 -9.26 -22.08
N ALA A 183 -12.10 -8.53 -23.17
CA ALA A 183 -13.09 -7.65 -23.80
C ALA A 183 -13.70 -6.66 -22.81
N ALA A 184 -13.44 -5.37 -23.05
CA ALA A 184 -14.17 -4.24 -22.49
C ALA A 184 -15.67 -4.48 -22.70
N ALA A 185 -16.37 -4.85 -21.63
CA ALA A 185 -17.80 -5.01 -21.64
C ALA A 185 -18.41 -3.65 -21.28
N ALA A 186 -18.91 -2.97 -22.30
CA ALA A 186 -19.95 -1.99 -22.16
C ALA A 186 -21.13 -2.60 -21.38
N ALA A 187 -21.49 -2.01 -20.26
CA ALA A 187 -22.78 -2.27 -19.64
C ALA A 187 -23.85 -1.54 -20.47
N GLU A 188 -24.57 -2.27 -21.33
CA GLU A 188 -25.84 -1.79 -21.88
C GLU A 188 -26.95 -2.01 -20.84
N GLY A 189 -27.55 -0.92 -20.37
CA GLY A 189 -28.70 -0.94 -19.48
C GLY A 189 -29.87 -0.18 -20.10
N ASP A 190 -30.95 -0.90 -20.41
CA ASP A 190 -32.25 -0.31 -20.73
C ASP A 190 -32.88 0.32 -19.47
N ALA A 191 -33.31 1.56 -19.62
CA ALA A 191 -34.35 2.31 -18.91
C ALA A 191 -34.44 2.44 -17.36
N ALA A 192 -33.56 1.90 -16.49
CA ALA A 192 -33.73 2.14 -15.03
C ALA A 192 -32.49 2.32 -14.13
N GLY A 193 -31.27 2.18 -14.64
CA GLY A 193 -30.08 2.57 -13.88
C GLY A 193 -28.81 1.85 -14.31
N LEU A 194 -27.71 2.60 -14.38
CA LEU A 194 -26.38 2.08 -14.64
C LEU A 194 -25.71 1.67 -13.32
N THR A 195 -24.67 0.85 -13.40
CA THR A 195 -23.85 0.48 -12.25
C THR A 195 -22.40 0.86 -12.50
N ALA A 196 -21.75 1.38 -11.45
CA ALA A 196 -20.33 1.64 -11.41
C ALA A 196 -19.79 1.19 -10.06
N ALA A 197 -18.53 0.79 -10.00
CA ALA A 197 -17.92 0.44 -8.73
C ALA A 197 -16.45 0.83 -8.69
N ALA A 198 -15.95 1.19 -7.51
CA ALA A 198 -14.52 1.21 -7.26
C ALA A 198 -13.97 -0.23 -7.25
N ASP A 199 -12.69 -0.39 -7.57
CA ASP A 199 -12.06 -1.70 -7.46
C ASP A 199 -12.03 -2.16 -5.99
N PRO A 200 -12.53 -3.38 -5.67
CA PRO A 200 -12.66 -3.86 -4.31
C PRO A 200 -11.31 -4.10 -3.62
N SER A 201 -10.20 -4.21 -4.37
CA SER A 201 -8.84 -4.31 -3.84
C SER A 201 -8.31 -2.98 -3.30
N GLY A 202 -9.00 -1.86 -3.56
CA GLY A 202 -8.53 -0.51 -3.24
C GLY A 202 -7.64 0.12 -4.32
N ALA A 203 -7.55 -0.50 -5.51
CA ALA A 203 -6.90 0.13 -6.66
C ALA A 203 -7.65 1.40 -7.09
N LEU A 204 -6.90 2.44 -7.50
CA LEU A 204 -7.44 3.73 -7.93
C LEU A 204 -8.04 3.67 -9.34
N LYS A 205 -9.05 2.81 -9.54
CA LYS A 205 -9.76 2.63 -10.80
C LYS A 205 -11.21 2.30 -10.56
N PHE A 206 -12.05 2.70 -11.51
CA PHE A 206 -13.39 2.15 -11.61
C PHE A 206 -13.32 0.76 -12.25
N GLN A 207 -14.16 -0.17 -11.78
CA GLN A 207 -14.31 -1.48 -12.43
C GLN A 207 -14.92 -1.31 -13.83
N GLN A 208 -15.92 -0.44 -13.95
CA GLN A 208 -16.47 -0.01 -15.21
C GLN A 208 -15.73 1.25 -15.63
N THR A 209 -14.93 1.17 -16.71
CA THR A 209 -14.24 2.33 -17.31
C THR A 209 -15.02 2.93 -18.48
N THR A 210 -16.08 2.24 -18.94
CA THR A 210 -17.05 2.76 -19.90
C THR A 210 -18.47 2.50 -19.42
N LEU A 211 -19.35 3.46 -19.66
CA LEU A 211 -20.80 3.36 -19.43
C LEU A 211 -21.54 3.88 -20.67
N GLN A 212 -22.77 3.40 -20.88
CA GLN A 212 -23.62 3.85 -22.00
C GLN A 212 -25.01 4.21 -21.51
N ALA A 213 -25.54 5.31 -22.03
CA ALA A 213 -26.89 5.80 -21.78
C ALA A 213 -27.55 6.31 -23.06
N GLN A 214 -28.87 6.49 -23.03
CA GLN A 214 -29.62 7.14 -24.11
C GLN A 214 -29.86 8.61 -23.78
N ALA A 215 -29.83 9.47 -24.80
CA ALA A 215 -30.10 10.90 -24.64
C ALA A 215 -31.57 11.17 -24.29
N GLY A 216 -31.82 12.37 -23.74
CA GLY A 216 -33.18 12.91 -23.61
C GLY A 216 -33.98 12.45 -22.40
N THR A 217 -33.51 11.47 -21.62
CA THR A 217 -34.09 11.10 -20.31
C THR A 217 -33.02 11.06 -19.22
N GLY A 218 -33.39 11.46 -18.00
CA GLY A 218 -32.52 11.28 -16.83
C GLY A 218 -32.46 9.80 -16.42
N PHE A 219 -31.38 9.42 -15.75
CA PHE A 219 -31.14 8.05 -15.29
C PHE A 219 -30.38 8.06 -13.95
N THR A 220 -30.21 6.89 -13.36
CA THR A 220 -29.44 6.74 -12.12
C THR A 220 -28.15 5.96 -12.35
N VAL A 221 -27.14 6.22 -11.53
CA VAL A 221 -25.93 5.40 -11.43
C VAL A 221 -25.82 4.89 -10.00
N ASN A 222 -25.86 3.59 -9.81
CA ASN A 222 -25.58 2.97 -8.53
C ASN A 222 -24.07 2.76 -8.43
N PHE A 223 -23.42 3.56 -7.58
CA PHE A 223 -21.99 3.48 -7.32
C PHE A 223 -21.72 2.65 -6.07
N ALA A 224 -20.90 1.61 -6.19
CA ALA A 224 -20.48 0.78 -5.07
C ALA A 224 -18.99 0.97 -4.75
N ASN A 225 -18.68 1.22 -3.48
CA ASN A 225 -17.33 1.15 -2.95
C ASN A 225 -17.25 0.15 -1.79
N SER A 226 -16.79 -1.07 -2.08
CA SER A 226 -16.55 -2.11 -1.07
C SER A 226 -15.19 -2.00 -0.40
N ALA A 227 -14.34 -1.05 -0.80
CA ALA A 227 -13.03 -0.84 -0.22
C ALA A 227 -13.09 0.13 0.97
N PRO A 228 -12.14 0.01 1.93
CA PRO A 228 -12.00 0.99 3.01
C PRO A 228 -11.47 2.34 2.51
N LEU A 229 -10.67 2.33 1.43
CA LEU A 229 -10.23 3.55 0.76
C LEU A 229 -11.43 4.28 0.17
N GLN A 230 -11.49 5.60 0.39
CA GLN A 230 -12.60 6.40 -0.10
C GLN A 230 -12.60 6.50 -1.61
N HIS A 231 -13.78 6.37 -2.20
CA HIS A 231 -14.02 6.63 -3.61
C HIS A 231 -15.37 7.32 -3.77
N ASN A 232 -15.52 8.06 -4.85
CA ASN A 232 -16.82 8.51 -5.32
C ASN A 232 -16.89 8.42 -6.83
N TRP A 233 -18.09 8.64 -7.34
CA TRP A 233 -18.38 8.74 -8.76
C TRP A 233 -18.94 10.12 -9.05
N VAL A 234 -18.27 10.88 -9.92
CA VAL A 234 -18.64 12.26 -10.26
C VAL A 234 -18.60 12.43 -11.77
N LEU A 235 -19.77 12.64 -12.37
CA LEU A 235 -19.91 12.99 -13.78
C LEU A 235 -19.65 14.48 -13.98
N VAL A 236 -18.80 14.79 -14.95
CA VAL A 236 -18.39 16.17 -15.25
C VAL A 236 -18.68 16.52 -16.70
N GLN A 237 -18.72 17.83 -16.99
CA GLN A 237 -18.77 18.32 -18.35
C GLN A 237 -17.52 17.90 -19.13
N PRO A 238 -17.62 17.76 -20.47
CA PRO A 238 -16.45 17.57 -21.32
C PRO A 238 -15.36 18.60 -21.02
N ASP A 239 -14.10 18.16 -21.04
CA ASP A 239 -12.91 18.98 -20.76
C ASP A 239 -12.82 19.61 -19.35
N GLN A 240 -13.75 19.31 -18.43
CA GLN A 240 -13.74 19.88 -17.06
C GLN A 240 -13.12 18.96 -15.99
N ALA A 241 -12.70 17.74 -16.35
CA ALA A 241 -12.24 16.74 -15.39
C ALA A 241 -11.11 17.21 -14.46
N GLU A 242 -10.04 17.79 -15.01
CA GLU A 242 -8.90 18.28 -14.21
C GLU A 242 -9.29 19.48 -13.33
N ALA A 243 -10.09 20.41 -13.86
CA ALA A 243 -10.53 21.59 -13.11
C ALA A 243 -11.41 21.20 -11.93
N VAL A 244 -12.35 20.27 -12.14
CA VAL A 244 -13.21 19.74 -11.08
C VAL A 244 -12.40 18.97 -10.04
N ALA A 245 -11.51 18.07 -10.48
CA ALA A 245 -10.67 17.29 -9.58
C ALA A 245 -9.80 18.20 -8.70
N THR A 246 -9.17 19.22 -9.29
CA THR A 246 -8.36 20.21 -8.57
C THR A 246 -9.18 20.99 -7.57
N ALA A 247 -10.36 21.50 -7.95
CA ALA A 247 -11.22 22.25 -7.06
C ALA A 247 -11.75 21.41 -5.89
N ALA A 248 -12.01 20.12 -6.12
CA ALA A 248 -12.54 19.21 -5.10
C ALA A 248 -11.52 18.87 -4.01
N GLN A 249 -10.22 18.98 -4.29
CA GLN A 249 -9.16 18.72 -3.31
C GLN A 249 -9.33 19.57 -2.04
N ALA A 250 -9.66 20.86 -2.19
CA ALA A 250 -9.89 21.78 -1.09
C ALA A 250 -11.14 21.42 -0.23
N LYS A 251 -11.98 20.51 -0.72
CA LYS A 251 -13.22 20.06 -0.08
C LYS A 251 -13.16 18.57 0.31
N GLY A 252 -11.96 18.00 0.37
CA GLY A 252 -11.76 16.58 0.69
C GLY A 252 -12.38 15.63 -0.34
N GLY A 253 -12.58 16.10 -1.57
CA GLY A 253 -13.23 15.36 -2.65
C GLY A 253 -14.74 15.54 -2.76
N ASP A 254 -15.39 16.37 -1.94
CA ASP A 254 -16.81 16.69 -2.09
C ASP A 254 -17.05 17.53 -3.38
N PRO A 255 -17.81 17.02 -4.38
CA PRO A 255 -18.02 17.72 -5.65
C PRO A 255 -19.06 18.85 -5.56
N SER A 256 -19.77 18.99 -4.44
CA SER A 256 -20.91 19.90 -4.32
C SER A 256 -20.54 21.36 -4.62
N GLY A 257 -21.24 21.98 -5.57
CA GLY A 257 -21.06 23.40 -5.91
C GLY A 257 -19.78 23.73 -6.69
N ILE A 258 -19.08 22.73 -7.22
CA ILE A 258 -17.93 22.93 -8.11
C ILE A 258 -18.44 23.13 -9.55
N PRO A 259 -18.08 24.22 -10.24
CA PRO A 259 -18.41 24.41 -11.65
C PRO A 259 -17.88 23.25 -12.51
N GLY A 260 -18.68 22.78 -13.47
CA GLY A 260 -18.33 21.66 -14.34
C GLY A 260 -18.79 20.29 -13.83
N VAL A 261 -19.26 20.17 -12.59
CA VAL A 261 -19.95 18.95 -12.11
C VAL A 261 -21.37 18.89 -12.68
N ILE A 262 -21.73 17.77 -13.29
CA ILE A 262 -23.09 17.48 -13.76
C ILE A 262 -23.89 16.77 -12.66
N ALA A 263 -23.31 15.70 -12.11
CA ALA A 263 -23.90 14.87 -11.05
C ALA A 263 -22.78 14.14 -10.30
N GLY A 264 -22.97 13.84 -9.02
CA GLY A 264 -21.96 13.08 -8.27
C GLY A 264 -22.21 13.04 -6.77
N GLY A 265 -21.59 12.04 -6.13
CA GLY A 265 -21.68 11.81 -4.70
C GLY A 265 -20.45 12.28 -3.91
N LYS A 266 -20.59 12.30 -2.58
CA LYS A 266 -19.46 12.55 -1.68
C LYS A 266 -18.59 11.29 -1.59
N PRO A 267 -17.29 11.40 -1.22
CA PRO A 267 -16.47 10.23 -0.94
C PRO A 267 -17.12 9.27 0.07
N ILE A 268 -17.27 8.01 -0.31
CA ILE A 268 -17.81 6.92 0.51
C ILE A 268 -16.76 5.82 0.71
N SER A 269 -16.90 5.01 1.77
CA SER A 269 -16.11 3.80 2.04
C SER A 269 -17.04 2.67 2.51
N ASN A 270 -16.75 1.43 2.12
CA ASN A 270 -17.53 0.24 2.51
C ASN A 270 -19.05 0.42 2.37
N SER A 271 -19.50 1.11 1.32
CA SER A 271 -20.87 1.52 1.12
C SER A 271 -21.21 1.65 -0.36
N SER A 272 -22.46 1.93 -0.67
CA SER A 272 -22.93 2.25 -2.01
C SER A 272 -23.87 3.45 -1.96
N GLU A 273 -23.91 4.21 -3.03
CA GLU A 273 -24.83 5.33 -3.21
C GLU A 273 -25.48 5.30 -4.60
N THR A 274 -26.64 5.93 -4.72
CA THR A 274 -27.31 6.15 -6.01
C THR A 274 -27.16 7.61 -6.39
N VAL A 275 -26.55 7.88 -7.54
CA VAL A 275 -26.39 9.22 -8.12
C VAL A 275 -27.47 9.42 -9.18
N GLU A 276 -28.25 10.48 -9.06
CA GLU A 276 -29.21 10.89 -10.10
C GLU A 276 -28.50 11.74 -11.16
N VAL A 277 -28.58 11.31 -12.42
CA VAL A 277 -28.02 12.01 -13.58
C VAL A 277 -29.16 12.64 -14.38
N PRO A 278 -29.10 13.95 -14.68
CA PRO A 278 -30.14 14.60 -15.47
C PRO A 278 -30.14 14.09 -16.92
N ALA A 279 -31.16 14.46 -17.70
CA ALA A 279 -31.14 14.20 -19.14
C ALA A 279 -29.92 14.85 -19.79
N LEU A 280 -29.18 14.08 -20.58
CA LEU A 280 -27.99 14.52 -21.28
C LEU A 280 -28.24 14.61 -22.79
N GLU A 281 -27.51 15.51 -23.44
CA GLU A 281 -27.39 15.52 -24.90
C GLU A 281 -26.45 14.40 -25.36
N PRO A 282 -26.61 13.89 -26.60
CA PRO A 282 -25.68 12.91 -27.16
C PRO A 282 -24.25 13.42 -27.11
N GLY A 283 -23.33 12.56 -26.68
CA GLY A 283 -21.93 12.94 -26.50
C GLY A 283 -21.19 12.06 -25.51
N THR A 284 -19.96 12.44 -25.23
CA THR A 284 -19.05 11.70 -24.35
C THR A 284 -18.72 12.55 -23.13
N TYR A 285 -18.93 12.00 -21.94
CA TYR A 285 -18.77 12.69 -20.67
C TYR A 285 -17.81 11.92 -19.76
N PRO A 286 -16.79 12.55 -19.18
CA PRO A 286 -15.95 11.88 -18.19
C PRO A 286 -16.71 11.69 -16.88
N TYR A 287 -16.51 10.56 -16.22
CA TYR A 287 -16.73 10.46 -14.78
C TYR A 287 -15.41 10.18 -14.07
N ILE A 288 -15.23 10.82 -12.91
CA ILE A 288 -13.98 10.85 -12.17
C ILE A 288 -14.21 10.53 -10.70
N CYS A 289 -13.15 10.10 -10.03
CA CYS A 289 -13.08 10.11 -8.57
C CYS A 289 -12.41 11.40 -8.12
N THR A 290 -13.12 12.22 -7.35
CA THR A 290 -12.64 13.53 -6.90
C THR A 290 -11.92 13.48 -5.56
N VAL A 291 -11.80 12.30 -4.94
CA VAL A 291 -10.94 12.10 -3.76
C VAL A 291 -9.52 12.59 -4.11
N PRO A 292 -8.87 13.38 -3.23
CA PRO A 292 -7.61 14.04 -3.56
C PRO A 292 -6.57 13.09 -4.16
N GLY A 293 -6.12 13.38 -5.39
CA GLY A 293 -5.12 12.60 -6.11
C GLY A 293 -5.63 11.36 -6.86
N HIS A 294 -6.89 10.95 -6.70
CA HIS A 294 -7.42 9.74 -7.34
C HIS A 294 -7.62 9.93 -8.85
N PHE A 295 -8.20 11.06 -9.28
CA PHE A 295 -8.29 11.41 -10.70
C PHE A 295 -6.92 11.52 -11.37
N GLN A 296 -5.97 12.23 -10.73
CA GLN A 296 -4.61 12.38 -11.25
C GLN A 296 -3.86 11.03 -11.36
N ALA A 297 -4.23 10.05 -10.53
CA ALA A 297 -3.73 8.67 -10.60
C ALA A 297 -4.45 7.80 -11.65
N GLY A 298 -5.33 8.38 -12.48
CA GLY A 298 -6.02 7.67 -13.56
C GLY A 298 -7.38 7.09 -13.19
N MET A 299 -7.96 7.45 -12.03
CA MET A 299 -9.30 7.01 -11.66
C MET A 299 -10.39 7.80 -12.41
N VAL A 300 -10.51 7.50 -13.69
CA VAL A 300 -11.44 8.11 -14.66
C VAL A 300 -12.09 7.00 -15.49
N GLY A 301 -13.33 7.25 -15.92
CA GLY A 301 -13.99 6.48 -16.96
C GLY A 301 -14.85 7.39 -17.84
N GLU A 302 -15.49 6.77 -18.82
CA GLU A 302 -16.20 7.48 -19.89
C GLU A 302 -17.66 7.04 -19.99
N LEU A 303 -18.59 8.00 -19.94
CA LEU A 303 -19.99 7.78 -20.26
C LEU A 303 -20.25 8.23 -21.70
N THR A 304 -20.68 7.32 -22.56
CA THR A 304 -21.22 7.63 -23.88
C THR A 304 -22.73 7.75 -23.82
N VAL A 305 -23.27 8.87 -24.29
CA VAL A 305 -24.70 9.12 -24.44
C VAL A 305 -25.04 9.01 -25.92
N ALA A 306 -25.78 7.97 -26.28
CA ALA A 306 -26.22 7.73 -27.65
C ALA A 306 -27.47 8.57 -28.01
N PRO A 307 -27.71 8.85 -29.30
CA PRO A 307 -28.87 9.58 -29.80
C PRO A 307 -30.22 8.90 -29.53
#